data_AF-A0A2T4AN35-F1
#
_entry.id   AF-A0A2T4AN35-F1
#
_cell.length_a   1.000
_cell.length_b   1.000
_cell.length_c   1.000
_cell.angle_alpha   90.00
_cell.angle_beta   90.00
_cell.angle_gamma   90.00
#
_symmetry.space_group_name_H-M   'P 1'
#
loop_
_entity.id
_entity.type
_entity.pdbx_description
1 polymer ?
#
loop_
_entity_poly.entity_id
_entity_poly.type
_entity_poly.pdbx_seq_one_letter_code
_entity_poly.pdbx_strand_id
1 'polypeptide(L)'
;YENHDSRWQAVKARDIRADGCFVSAVRATKVYCRPVCKSRLPLRRNVLFYRTGQQAQSAGFRACKRCKPQLDGLMPEEKSVQKIRGFLQEWETAVISDESLCQLSLGQMAKQANMSKWYFHRLFKKCVGMTPVQYLRSRRNIMQ
;
A
#
# COMPACT_ATOMS: atom_id res chain seq x y z
N TYR A 1 6.06 -21.31 9.95
CA TYR A 1 4.98 -20.87 10.87
C TYR A 1 4.08 -22.05 11.24
N GLU A 2 4.60 -22.92 12.10
CA GLU A 2 4.05 -24.26 12.31
C GLU A 2 2.96 -24.31 13.39
N ASN A 3 3.01 -23.40 14.35
CA ASN A 3 2.05 -23.32 15.45
C ASN A 3 1.42 -21.92 15.61
N HIS A 4 0.38 -21.82 16.44
CA HIS A 4 -0.35 -20.57 16.66
C HIS A 4 0.51 -19.45 17.25
N ASP A 5 1.49 -19.77 18.09
CA ASP A 5 2.31 -18.75 18.74
C ASP A 5 3.33 -18.15 17.80
N SER A 6 4.00 -18.96 16.97
CA SER A 6 4.86 -18.46 15.89
C SER A 6 4.10 -17.56 14.91
N ARG A 7 2.86 -17.93 14.55
CA ARG A 7 1.98 -17.10 13.70
C ARG A 7 1.59 -15.80 14.41
N TRP A 8 1.32 -15.86 15.71
CA TRP A 8 1.01 -14.66 16.48
C TRP A 8 2.19 -13.71 16.59
N GLN A 9 3.41 -14.21 16.85
CA GLN A 9 4.61 -13.39 16.87
C GLN A 9 4.82 -12.71 15.52
N ALA A 10 4.63 -13.44 14.41
CA ALA A 10 4.71 -12.87 13.07
C ALA A 10 3.68 -11.76 12.81
N VAL A 11 2.43 -11.90 13.28
CA VAL A 11 1.43 -10.82 13.17
C VAL A 11 1.82 -9.60 14.00
N LYS A 12 2.33 -9.79 15.23
CA LYS A 12 2.78 -8.68 16.08
C LYS A 12 3.97 -7.94 15.45
N ALA A 13 4.94 -8.68 14.95
CA ALA A 13 6.14 -8.16 14.29
C ALA A 13 5.87 -7.62 12.89
N ARG A 14 4.71 -7.94 12.30
CA ARG A 14 4.39 -7.71 10.88
C ARG A 14 5.48 -8.30 9.96
N ASP A 15 5.90 -9.53 10.26
CA ASP A 15 6.99 -10.20 9.54
C ASP A 15 6.64 -10.39 8.06
N ILE A 16 7.43 -9.77 7.18
CA ILE A 16 7.24 -9.85 5.73
C ILE A 16 7.38 -11.28 5.20
N ARG A 17 8.18 -12.12 5.86
CA ARG A 17 8.38 -13.53 5.49
C ARG A 17 7.15 -14.37 5.82
N ALA A 18 6.23 -13.87 6.65
CA ALA A 18 4.97 -14.54 6.98
C ALA A 18 3.89 -14.31 5.92
N ASP A 19 4.09 -13.31 5.09
CA ASP A 19 3.12 -12.94 4.09
C ASP A 19 2.95 -14.05 3.05
N GLY A 20 1.71 -14.41 2.76
CA GLY A 20 1.38 -15.57 1.94
C GLY A 20 1.48 -16.93 2.65
N CYS A 21 2.12 -17.05 3.82
CA CYS A 21 2.20 -18.32 4.54
C CYS A 21 0.90 -18.70 5.27
N PHE A 22 0.16 -17.70 5.77
CA PHE A 22 -1.11 -17.87 6.46
C PHE A 22 -1.89 -16.55 6.46
N VAL A 23 -3.15 -16.60 6.88
CA VAL A 23 -3.96 -15.42 7.20
C VAL A 23 -4.39 -15.45 8.67
N SER A 24 -4.56 -14.26 9.26
CA SER A 24 -5.12 -14.10 10.60
C SER A 24 -6.57 -13.64 10.49
N ALA A 25 -7.45 -14.18 11.32
CA ALA A 25 -8.88 -13.87 11.32
C ALA A 25 -9.34 -13.45 12.72
N VAL A 26 -10.09 -12.36 12.81
CA VAL A 26 -10.51 -11.77 14.08
C VAL A 26 -11.99 -12.05 14.33
N ARG A 27 -12.28 -12.84 15.37
CA ARG A 27 -13.64 -13.30 15.71
C ARG A 27 -14.63 -12.15 15.86
N ALA A 28 -14.24 -11.11 16.60
CA ALA A 28 -15.12 -9.98 16.92
C ALA A 28 -15.55 -9.16 15.69
N THR A 29 -14.67 -9.02 14.68
CA THR A 29 -14.96 -8.22 13.49
C THR A 29 -15.35 -9.06 12.28
N LYS A 30 -15.20 -10.38 12.36
CA LYS A 30 -15.34 -11.32 11.23
C LYS A 30 -14.49 -10.92 10.02
N VAL A 31 -13.28 -10.40 10.25
CA VAL A 31 -12.33 -9.98 9.20
C VAL A 31 -11.10 -10.84 9.23
N TYR A 32 -10.61 -11.25 8.06
CA TYR A 32 -9.28 -11.84 7.92
C TYR A 32 -8.29 -10.91 7.19
N CYS A 33 -7.02 -11.02 7.54
CA CYS A 33 -5.92 -10.14 7.16
C CYS A 33 -4.65 -10.93 6.83
N ARG A 34 -3.80 -10.34 6.00
CA ARG A 34 -2.37 -10.70 5.87
C ARG A 34 -1.65 -10.47 7.21
N PRO A 35 -0.60 -11.24 7.55
CA PRO A 35 0.15 -11.04 8.79
C PRO A 35 0.90 -9.69 8.85
N VAL A 36 1.19 -9.10 7.70
CA VAL A 36 1.81 -7.77 7.57
C VAL A 36 0.82 -6.60 7.66
N CYS A 37 -0.46 -6.88 7.93
CA CYS A 37 -1.49 -5.84 7.91
C CYS A 37 -1.23 -4.75 8.97
N LYS A 38 -1.26 -3.48 8.53
CA LYS A 38 -1.11 -2.30 9.40
C LYS A 38 -2.38 -1.95 10.19
N SER A 39 -3.35 -2.84 10.30
CA SER A 39 -4.50 -2.64 11.21
C SER A 39 -4.02 -2.66 12.67
N ARG A 40 -4.80 -2.05 13.57
CA ARG A 40 -4.57 -2.18 15.01
C ARG A 40 -4.56 -3.67 15.39
N LEU A 41 -3.62 -4.08 16.23
CA LEU A 41 -3.55 -5.46 16.68
C LEU A 41 -4.79 -5.80 17.53
N PRO A 42 -5.49 -6.90 17.21
CA PRO A 42 -6.59 -7.39 18.03
C PRO A 42 -6.07 -8.06 19.31
N LEU A 43 -6.96 -8.33 20.25
CA LEU A 43 -6.65 -9.17 21.40
C LEU A 43 -6.37 -10.60 20.94
N ARG A 44 -5.28 -11.21 21.42
CA ARG A 44 -4.83 -12.56 21.02
C ARG A 44 -5.93 -13.63 21.09
N ARG A 45 -6.77 -13.58 22.12
CA ARG A 45 -7.90 -14.53 22.30
C ARG A 45 -8.94 -14.49 21.17
N ASN A 46 -9.01 -13.38 20.43
CA ASN A 46 -9.94 -13.21 19.32
C ASN A 46 -9.34 -13.61 17.97
N VAL A 47 -8.08 -14.06 17.93
CA VAL A 47 -7.36 -14.35 16.68
C VAL A 47 -7.34 -15.84 16.40
N LEU A 48 -7.76 -16.17 15.19
CA LEU A 48 -7.64 -17.49 14.57
C LEU A 48 -6.67 -17.40 13.39
N PHE A 49 -6.10 -18.52 13.00
CA PHE A 49 -5.21 -18.60 11.84
C PHE A 49 -5.72 -19.64 10.85
N TYR A 50 -5.66 -19.29 9.56
CA TYR A 50 -6.00 -20.18 8.45
C TYR A 50 -4.83 -20.24 7.47
N ARG A 51 -4.68 -21.35 6.73
CA ARG A 51 -3.59 -21.49 5.76
C ARG A 51 -3.80 -20.57 4.56
N THR A 52 -5.05 -20.40 4.13
CA THR A 52 -5.40 -19.58 2.97
C THR A 52 -6.56 -18.64 3.26
N GLY A 53 -6.69 -17.58 2.45
CA GLY A 53 -7.84 -16.68 2.51
C GLY A 53 -9.17 -17.41 2.26
N GLN A 54 -9.18 -18.38 1.35
CA GLN A 54 -10.37 -19.20 1.05
C GLN A 54 -10.86 -19.97 2.28
N GLN A 55 -9.96 -20.58 3.05
CA GLN A 55 -10.34 -21.25 4.30
C GLN A 55 -10.98 -20.29 5.30
N ALA A 56 -10.46 -19.07 5.42
CA ALA A 56 -11.06 -18.05 6.27
C ALA A 56 -12.44 -17.61 5.76
N GLN A 57 -12.62 -17.49 4.44
CA GLN A 57 -13.92 -17.15 3.85
C GLN A 57 -14.96 -18.24 4.08
N SER A 58 -14.60 -19.52 3.87
CA SER A 58 -15.48 -20.66 4.18
C SER A 58 -15.87 -20.72 5.66
N ALA A 59 -15.02 -20.20 6.56
CA ALA A 59 -15.31 -20.05 7.98
C ALA A 59 -16.13 -18.77 8.33
N GLY A 60 -16.61 -18.03 7.33
CA GLY A 60 -17.49 -16.86 7.50
C GLY A 60 -16.77 -15.54 7.76
N PHE A 61 -15.49 -15.42 7.40
CA PHE A 61 -14.73 -14.17 7.52
C PHE A 61 -14.67 -13.42 6.19
N ARG A 62 -14.87 -12.10 6.22
CA ARG A 62 -14.68 -11.25 5.04
C ARG A 62 -13.23 -10.75 4.92
N ALA A 63 -12.80 -10.49 3.70
CA ALA A 63 -11.47 -9.95 3.44
C ALA A 63 -11.30 -8.53 3.99
N CYS A 64 -10.12 -8.24 4.53
CA CYS A 64 -9.76 -6.91 4.98
C CYS A 64 -9.61 -5.93 3.81
N LYS A 65 -10.34 -4.81 3.86
CA LYS A 65 -10.27 -3.76 2.83
C LYS A 65 -8.92 -3.02 2.79
N ARG A 66 -8.13 -3.08 3.87
CA ARG A 66 -6.83 -2.39 3.98
C ARG A 66 -5.69 -3.19 3.36
N CYS A 67 -5.49 -4.43 3.79
CA CYS A 67 -4.41 -5.29 3.26
C CYS A 67 -4.82 -6.09 2.03
N LYS A 68 -6.13 -6.16 1.72
CA LYS A 68 -6.70 -6.88 0.58
C LYS A 68 -6.07 -8.28 0.40
N PRO A 69 -6.22 -9.18 1.40
CA PRO A 69 -5.56 -10.49 1.43
C PRO A 69 -5.99 -11.43 0.29
N GLN A 70 -7.02 -11.07 -0.47
CA GLN A 70 -7.46 -11.77 -1.67
C GLN A 70 -6.68 -11.38 -2.94
N LEU A 71 -5.83 -10.35 -2.86
CA LEU A 71 -4.99 -9.92 -3.98
C LEU A 71 -3.55 -10.38 -3.71
N ASP A 72 -2.95 -10.99 -4.73
CA ASP A 72 -1.55 -11.41 -4.66
C ASP A 72 -0.57 -10.23 -4.81
N GLY A 73 0.68 -10.51 -4.42
CA GLY A 73 1.79 -9.57 -4.51
C GLY A 73 1.78 -8.49 -3.42
N LEU A 74 2.34 -7.33 -3.72
CA LEU A 74 2.60 -6.27 -2.75
C LEU A 74 1.33 -5.75 -2.03
N MET A 75 1.52 -5.18 -0.85
CA MET A 75 0.45 -4.49 -0.13
C MET A 75 -0.12 -3.34 -0.98
N PRO A 76 -1.42 -3.00 -0.87
CA PRO A 76 -2.02 -1.92 -1.67
C PRO A 76 -1.27 -0.58 -1.57
N GLU A 77 -0.75 -0.26 -0.39
CA GLU A 77 0.08 0.95 -0.19
C GLU A 77 1.40 0.85 -0.95
N GLU A 78 2.10 -0.28 -0.90
CA GLU A 78 3.37 -0.51 -1.61
C GLU A 78 3.18 -0.47 -3.13
N LYS A 79 2.12 -1.09 -3.65
CA LYS A 79 1.73 -0.95 -5.07
C LYS A 79 1.53 0.51 -5.46
N SER A 80 0.95 1.31 -4.55
CA SER A 80 0.76 2.74 -4.79
C SER A 80 2.08 3.49 -4.78
N VAL A 81 3.00 3.17 -3.86
CA VAL A 81 4.35 3.78 -3.83
C VAL A 81 5.10 3.49 -5.13
N GLN A 82 5.03 2.26 -5.64
CA GLN A 82 5.65 1.90 -6.93
C GLN A 82 5.08 2.71 -8.09
N LYS A 83 3.75 2.94 -8.13
CA LYS A 83 3.13 3.82 -9.13
C LYS A 83 3.65 5.26 -9.08
N ILE A 84 3.85 5.81 -7.87
CA ILE A 84 4.43 7.16 -7.73
C ILE A 84 5.87 7.19 -8.24
N ARG A 85 6.67 6.16 -7.93
CA ARG A 85 8.06 6.08 -8.40
C ARG A 85 8.15 5.95 -9.92
N GLY A 86 7.35 5.07 -10.52
CA GLY A 86 7.27 4.93 -11.99
C GLY A 86 6.84 6.23 -12.67
N PHE A 87 5.79 6.87 -12.16
CA PHE A 87 5.36 8.18 -12.64
C PHE A 87 6.50 9.22 -12.61
N LEU A 88 7.25 9.30 -11.50
CA LEU A 88 8.36 10.25 -11.37
C LEU A 88 9.49 9.95 -12.36
N GLN A 89 9.86 8.68 -12.54
CA GLN A 89 10.91 8.28 -13.45
C GLN A 89 10.56 8.59 -14.91
N GLU A 90 9.32 8.29 -15.31
CA GLU A 90 8.80 8.64 -16.64
C GLU A 90 8.77 10.16 -16.84
N TRP A 91 8.27 10.89 -15.84
CA TRP A 91 8.19 12.36 -15.89
C TRP A 91 9.58 13.02 -15.97
N GLU A 92 10.54 12.59 -15.16
CA GLU A 92 11.91 13.12 -15.14
C GLU A 92 12.63 12.89 -16.48
N THR A 93 12.30 11.80 -17.18
CA THR A 93 12.83 11.53 -18.53
C THR A 93 12.17 12.42 -19.57
N ALA A 94 10.84 12.59 -19.49
CA ALA A 94 10.07 13.32 -20.49
C ALA A 94 10.28 14.84 -20.40
N VAL A 95 10.45 15.39 -19.19
CA VAL A 95 10.59 16.84 -18.98
C VAL A 95 11.85 17.43 -19.62
N ILE A 96 12.89 16.61 -19.85
CA ILE A 96 14.11 17.01 -20.56
C ILE A 96 13.79 17.39 -22.01
N SER A 97 12.85 16.69 -22.64
CA SER A 97 12.46 16.90 -24.04
C SER A 97 11.29 17.87 -24.20
N ASP A 98 10.46 18.03 -23.16
CA ASP A 98 9.28 18.89 -23.16
C ASP A 98 9.12 19.60 -21.81
N GLU A 99 9.61 20.84 -21.75
CA GLU A 99 9.54 21.69 -20.56
C GLU A 99 8.08 22.03 -20.17
N SER A 100 7.11 21.91 -21.08
CA SER A 100 5.70 22.17 -20.78
C SER A 100 5.14 21.22 -19.71
N LEU A 101 5.78 20.06 -19.51
CA LEU A 101 5.45 19.10 -18.45
C LEU A 101 5.70 19.65 -17.03
N CYS A 102 6.47 20.72 -16.87
CA CYS A 102 6.58 21.46 -15.62
C CYS A 102 5.29 22.21 -15.24
N GLN A 103 4.34 22.37 -16.17
CA GLN A 103 3.06 23.06 -15.96
C GLN A 103 1.90 22.11 -15.63
N LEU A 104 2.16 20.80 -15.47
CA LEU A 104 1.10 19.85 -15.15
C LEU A 104 0.38 20.22 -13.85
N SER A 105 -0.94 20.21 -13.90
CA SER A 105 -1.76 20.34 -12.70
C SER A 105 -1.66 19.08 -11.84
N LEU A 106 -1.89 19.24 -10.53
CA LEU A 106 -2.01 18.11 -9.60
C LEU A 106 -3.04 17.07 -10.05
N GLY A 107 -4.11 17.50 -10.75
CA GLY A 107 -5.13 16.60 -11.28
C GLY A 107 -4.60 15.72 -12.41
N GLN A 108 -3.81 16.28 -13.32
CA GLN A 108 -3.18 15.54 -14.43
C GLN A 108 -2.17 14.51 -13.91
N MET A 109 -1.30 14.91 -12.97
CA MET A 109 -0.35 13.98 -12.34
C MET A 109 -1.06 12.80 -11.66
N ALA A 110 -2.12 13.10 -10.89
CA ALA A 110 -2.89 12.06 -10.21
C ALA A 110 -3.59 11.10 -11.19
N LYS A 111 -4.10 11.63 -12.31
CA LYS A 111 -4.72 10.84 -13.37
C LYS A 111 -3.71 9.91 -14.04
N GLN A 112 -2.52 10.41 -14.38
CA GLN A 112 -1.43 9.61 -14.97
C GLN A 112 -0.98 8.48 -14.03
N ALA A 113 -0.89 8.75 -12.72
CA ALA A 113 -0.59 7.71 -11.72
C ALA A 113 -1.78 6.77 -11.40
N ASN A 114 -2.94 6.95 -12.04
CA ASN A 114 -4.18 6.22 -11.78
C ASN A 114 -4.57 6.22 -10.28
N MET A 115 -4.66 7.44 -9.71
CA MET A 115 -4.99 7.70 -8.31
C MET A 115 -5.96 8.86 -8.16
N SER A 116 -6.70 8.90 -7.05
CA SER A 116 -7.44 10.10 -6.69
C SER A 116 -6.47 11.24 -6.33
N LYS A 117 -6.85 12.48 -6.65
CA LYS A 117 -6.07 13.69 -6.39
C LYS A 117 -5.57 13.77 -4.94
N TRP A 118 -6.45 13.51 -3.97
CA TRP A 118 -6.13 13.55 -2.54
C TRP A 118 -5.17 12.45 -2.11
N TYR A 119 -5.36 11.22 -2.62
CA TYR A 119 -4.49 10.10 -2.28
C TYR A 119 -3.10 10.27 -2.90
N PHE A 120 -3.04 10.68 -4.17
CA PHE A 120 -1.81 11.02 -4.87
C PHE A 120 -1.02 12.08 -4.11
N HIS A 121 -1.64 13.22 -3.78
CA HIS A 121 -0.98 14.30 -3.05
C HIS A 121 -0.36 13.82 -1.73
N ARG A 122 -1.14 13.08 -0.93
CA ARG A 122 -0.69 12.56 0.37
C ARG A 122 0.46 11.58 0.23
N LEU A 123 0.35 10.64 -0.70
CA LEU A 123 1.35 9.60 -0.90
C LEU A 123 2.63 10.17 -1.52
N PHE A 124 2.50 11.08 -2.48
CA PHE A 124 3.63 11.78 -3.10
C PHE A 124 4.45 12.52 -2.04
N LYS A 125 3.80 13.33 -1.18
CA LYS A 125 4.51 14.03 -0.10
C LYS A 125 5.23 13.05 0.84
N LYS A 126 4.61 11.91 1.13
CA LYS A 126 5.23 10.86 1.96
C LYS A 126 6.47 10.24 1.29
N CYS A 127 6.44 10.04 -0.03
CA CYS A 127 7.53 9.42 -0.78
C CYS A 127 8.68 10.39 -1.10
N VAL A 128 8.36 11.64 -1.46
CA VAL A 128 9.30 12.62 -2.03
C VAL A 128 9.73 13.67 -0.99
N GLY A 129 9.00 13.82 0.12
CA GLY A 129 9.27 14.81 1.17
C GLY A 129 8.65 16.19 0.91
N MET A 130 8.22 16.48 -0.33
CA MET A 130 7.58 17.73 -0.72
C MET A 130 6.25 17.49 -1.45
N THR A 131 5.38 18.50 -1.49
CA THR A 131 4.13 18.40 -2.25
C THR A 131 4.39 18.36 -3.76
N PRO A 132 3.49 17.78 -4.58
CA PRO A 132 3.65 17.75 -6.04
C PRO A 132 3.86 19.14 -6.65
N VAL A 133 3.16 20.16 -6.15
CA VAL A 133 3.30 21.55 -6.64
C VAL A 133 4.68 22.13 -6.29
N GLN A 134 5.18 21.88 -5.08
CA GLN A 134 6.53 22.29 -4.69
C GLN A 134 7.59 21.61 -5.56
N TYR A 135 7.41 20.31 -5.83
CA TYR A 135 8.31 19.54 -6.69
C TYR A 135 8.38 20.10 -8.12
N LEU A 136 7.23 20.39 -8.75
CA LEU A 136 7.21 20.98 -10.08
C LEU A 136 7.86 22.37 -10.10
N ARG A 137 7.59 23.20 -9.08
CA ARG A 137 8.23 24.52 -8.95
C ARG A 137 9.74 24.42 -8.80
N SER A 138 10.23 23.50 -7.96
CA SER A 138 11.68 23.32 -7.79
C SER A 138 12.35 22.85 -9.09
N ARG A 139 11.68 21.98 -9.86
CA ARG A 139 12.22 21.51 -11.14
C ARG A 139 12.25 22.62 -12.19
N ARG A 140 11.21 23.45 -12.27
CA ARG A 140 11.19 24.64 -13.13
C ARG A 140 12.35 25.59 -12.84
N ASN A 141 12.65 25.83 -11.56
CA ASN A 141 13.76 26.71 -11.17
C ASN A 141 15.15 26.15 -11.50
N ILE A 142 15.30 24.83 -11.67
CA ILE A 142 16.56 24.18 -12.04
C ILE A 142 16.76 24.19 -13.56
N MET A 143 15.66 24.29 -14.33
CA MET A 143 15.68 24.26 -15.79
C MET A 143 15.77 25.66 -16.44
N GLN A 144 15.67 26.73 -15.65
CA GLN A 144 15.96 28.11 -16.06
C GLN A 144 17.42 28.46 -15.81
#